data_AF-X1EBM3-F1
#
_entry.id   AF-X1EBM3-F1
#
_cell.length_a   1.000
_cell.length_b   1.000
_cell.length_c   1.000
_cell.angle_alpha   90.00
_cell.angle_beta   90.00
_cell.angle_gamma   90.00
#
_symmetry.space_group_name_H-M   'P 1'
#
loop_
_entity.id
_entity.type
_entity.pdbx_description
1 polymer ?
#
loop_
_entity_poly.entity_id
_entity_poly.type
_entity_poly.pdbx_seq_one_letter_code
_entity_poly.pdbx_strand_id
1 'polypeptide(L)' 'DSKGESTYCPNCKNLVIKRWGYQITKKDTKDGICQNCGSKIDGAGL' A
#
# COMPACT_ATOMS: atom_id res chain seq x y z
N ASP A 1 1.56 12.67 16.65
CA ASP A 1 1.67 11.24 16.30
C ASP A 1 1.00 11.07 14.94
N SER A 2 1.77 11.16 13.86
CA SER A 2 1.25 11.10 12.48
C SER A 2 1.72 9.80 11.85
N LYS A 3 1.38 8.67 12.49
CA LYS A 3 1.58 7.33 11.91
C LYS A 3 0.59 7.18 10.76
N GLY A 4 0.91 7.83 9.64
CA GLY A 4 0.14 7.72 8.42
C GLY A 4 0.02 6.25 8.05
N GLU A 5 -1.23 5.76 8.05
CA GLU A 5 -1.67 4.41 7.71
C GLU A 5 -0.93 3.91 6.47
N SER A 6 0.22 3.27 6.68
CA SER A 6 1.03 2.70 5.61
C SER A 6 0.37 1.37 5.24
N THR A 7 0.11 1.18 3.95
CA THR A 7 -0.55 -0.05 3.47
C THR A 7 0.50 -1.07 3.12
N TYR A 8 0.36 -2.26 3.67
CA TYR A 8 1.20 -3.41 3.39
C TYR A 8 0.41 -4.43 2.58
N CYS A 9 1.11 -5.14 1.69
CA CYS A 9 0.53 -6.25 0.95
C CYS A 9 0.21 -7.40 1.91
N PRO A 10 -1.01 -7.96 1.92
CA PRO A 10 -1.35 -9.08 2.79
C PRO A 10 -0.60 -10.38 2.44
N ASN A 11 -0.21 -10.54 1.18
CA ASN A 11 0.46 -11.76 0.70
C ASN A 11 1.97 -11.75 0.99
N CYS A 12 2.67 -10.68 0.58
CA CYS A 12 4.14 -10.61 0.70
C CYS A 12 4.64 -9.67 1.80
N LYS A 13 3.74 -8.99 2.53
CA LYS A 13 4.05 -8.02 3.58
C LYS A 13 4.89 -6.82 3.14
N ASN A 14 5.12 -6.64 1.83
CA ASN A 14 5.82 -5.44 1.34
C ASN A 14 4.98 -4.19 1.54
N LEU A 15 5.67 -3.10 1.83
CA LEU A 15 5.09 -1.76 1.89
C LEU A 15 4.66 -1.33 0.49
N VAL A 16 3.35 -1.27 0.26
CA VAL A 16 2.78 -0.93 -1.03
C VAL A 16 2.24 0.50 -1.10
N ILE A 17 1.87 1.09 0.03
CA ILE A 17 1.53 2.52 0.10
C ILE A 17 2.24 3.12 1.31
N LYS A 18 3.13 4.10 1.07
CA LYS A 18 3.79 4.86 2.14
C LYS A 18 3.18 6.25 2.21
N ARG A 19 2.80 6.67 3.42
CA ARG A 19 2.25 8.01 3.68
C ARG A 19 3.15 8.78 4.63
N TRP A 20 3.29 10.07 4.40
CA TRP A 20 4.00 11.00 5.28
C TRP A 20 3.12 12.24 5.47
N GLY A 21 2.54 12.40 6.66
CA GLY A 21 1.46 13.35 6.87
C GLY A 21 0.28 13.06 5.95
N TYR A 22 -0.15 14.05 5.18
CA TYR A 22 -1.25 13.93 4.20
C TYR A 22 -0.77 13.48 2.81
N GLN A 23 0.54 13.33 2.60
CA GLN A 23 1.10 13.01 1.28
C GLN A 23 1.39 11.52 1.14
N ILE A 24 1.07 10.96 -0.04
CA ILE A 24 1.51 9.62 -0.44
C ILE A 24 2.91 9.77 -1.03
N THR A 25 3.91 9.17 -0.38
CA THR A 25 5.31 9.19 -0.81
C THR A 25 5.69 7.96 -1.64
N LYS A 26 4.88 6.89 -1.57
CA LYS A 26 5.08 5.67 -2.34
C LYS A 26 3.76 4.99 -2.64
N LYS A 27 3.59 4.46 -3.86
CA LYS A 27 2.44 3.66 -4.29
C LYS A 27 2.88 2.55 -5.24
N ASP A 28 3.21 1.38 -4.68
CA ASP A 28 3.51 0.12 -5.40
C ASP A 28 2.25 -0.74 -5.54
N THR A 29 1.13 -0.08 -5.86
CA THR A 29 -0.13 -0.72 -6.21
C THR A 29 -0.62 -0.17 -7.55
N LYS A 30 -1.04 -1.08 -8.43
CA LYS A 30 -1.66 -0.72 -9.71
C LYS A 30 -2.91 -1.56 -9.87
N ASP A 31 -4.07 -0.91 -10.08
CA ASP A 31 -5.37 -1.60 -10.22
C ASP A 31 -5.69 -2.55 -9.06
N GLY A 32 -5.30 -2.17 -7.84
CA GLY A 32 -5.46 -3.02 -6.65
C GLY A 32 -4.51 -4.23 -6.63
N ILE A 33 -3.49 -4.28 -7.47
CA ILE A 33 -2.50 -5.36 -7.52
C ILE A 33 -1.16 -4.88 -6.94
N CYS A 34 -0.59 -5.69 -6.05
CA CYS A 34 0.76 -5.47 -5.54
C CYS A 34 1.78 -5.59 -6.69
N GLN A 35 2.52 -4.51 -6.95
CA GLN A 35 3.53 -4.52 -8.01
C GLN A 35 4.74 -5.42 -7.70
N ASN A 36 4.88 -5.88 -6.45
CA ASN A 36 6.00 -6.73 -6.05
C ASN A 36 5.74 -8.23 -6.19
N CYS A 37 4.54 -8.72 -5.81
CA CYS A 37 4.22 -10.15 -5.86
C CYS A 37 3.03 -10.49 -6.76
N GLY A 38 2.36 -9.50 -7.35
CA GLY A 38 1.20 -9.72 -8.22
C GLY A 38 -0.09 -10.08 -7.51
N SER A 39 -0.12 -10.12 -6.17
CA SER A 39 -1.35 -10.43 -5.43
C SER A 39 -2.33 -9.27 -5.46
N LYS A 40 -3.62 -9.58 -5.60
CA LYS A 40 -4.71 -8.61 -5.41
C LYS A 40 -4.77 -8.16 -3.95
N ILE A 41 -4.86 -6.85 -3.74
CA ILE A 41 -4.99 -6.19 -2.45
C ILE A 41 -6.46 -5.89 -2.26
N ASP A 42 -7.21 -6.90 -1.81
CA ASP A 42 -8.68 -6.87 -1.65
C ASP A 42 -9.16 -6.09 -0.40
N GLY A 43 -8.31 -5.22 0.18
CA GLY A 43 -8.49 -4.71 1.55
C GLY A 43 -8.32 -3.22 1.76
N ALA A 44 -8.21 -2.41 0.71
CA ALA A 44 -8.28 -0.97 0.84
C ALA A 44 -9.28 -0.48 -0.20
N GLY A 45 -10.45 -0.01 0.26
CA GLY A 45 -11.32 0.80 -0.58
C GLY A 45 -10.46 1.90 -1.21
N LEU A 46 -10.18 1.74 -2.51
CA LEU A 46 -9.66 2.81 -3.35
C LEU A 46 -10.81 3.77 -3.65
#